data_AF-A0A1W2GGR1-F1
#
_entry.id   AF-A0A1W2GGR1-F1
#
_cell.length_a   1.000
_cell.length_b   1.000
_cell.length_c   1.000
_cell.angle_alpha   90.00
_cell.angle_beta   90.00
_cell.angle_gamma   90.00
#
_symmetry.space_group_name_H-M   'P 1'
#
loop_
_entity.id
_entity.type
_entity.pdbx_description
1 polymer ?
#
loop_
_entity_poly.entity_id
_entity_poly.type
_entity_poly.pdbx_seq_one_letter_code
_entity_poly.pdbx_strand_id
1 'polypeptide(L)'
;MNQPDASLVEMLHYAQYLAEFIAIILVSGSLIGYLFYFGVIQVISGRSTRYRFRAKNEINVLWTASLGLVAAGAIFISAILIKDRDLTNALALSMKLILPLGFAFLVGSAINTYLRIYYPSILEDKLAKIRFKERKAPSGKAMRLLNEEEEDAYLTKEMIHEEELNHFDYDVWLDEDTKVTVIEKYVGNPNKLCPSCKFRTLRLESEEDEGKYTTQKYKCTYCGNKETETVEND
;
A
#
# COMPACT_ATOMS: atom_id res chain seq x y z
N MET A 1 -14.21 17.17 -51.85
CA MET A 1 -13.47 16.40 -50.82
C MET A 1 -12.00 16.74 -50.99
N ASN A 2 -11.43 17.57 -50.12
CA ASN A 2 -9.99 17.83 -50.14
C ASN A 2 -9.29 16.57 -49.64
N GLN A 3 -8.35 16.03 -50.43
CA GLN A 3 -7.48 14.99 -49.94
C GLN A 3 -6.69 15.54 -48.73
N PRO A 4 -6.57 14.78 -47.63
CA PRO A 4 -5.73 15.19 -46.53
C PRO A 4 -4.29 15.36 -47.05
N ASP A 5 -3.63 16.44 -46.62
CA ASP A 5 -2.24 16.71 -46.95
C ASP A 5 -1.39 15.47 -46.60
N ALA A 6 -0.63 14.95 -47.57
CA ALA A 6 0.18 13.75 -47.40
C ALA A 6 1.15 13.88 -46.21
N SER A 7 1.64 15.10 -45.94
CA SER A 7 2.49 15.39 -44.79
C SER A 7 1.78 15.20 -43.44
N LEU A 8 0.49 15.51 -43.35
CA LEU A 8 -0.31 15.37 -42.13
C LEU A 8 -0.60 13.91 -41.80
N VAL A 9 -0.79 13.08 -42.82
CA VAL A 9 -0.99 11.63 -42.66
C VAL A 9 0.29 10.95 -42.16
N GLU A 10 1.45 11.33 -42.69
CA GLU A 10 2.75 10.83 -42.20
C GLU A 10 3.04 11.27 -40.76
N MET A 11 2.76 12.54 -40.42
CA MET A 11 2.89 13.02 -39.03
C MET A 11 2.00 12.25 -38.05
N LEU A 12 0.78 11.90 -38.46
CA LEU A 12 -0.15 11.15 -37.62
C LEU A 12 0.31 9.71 -37.38
N HIS A 13 0.84 9.06 -38.42
CA HIS A 13 1.42 7.74 -38.29
C HIS A 13 2.63 7.76 -37.37
N TYR A 14 3.52 8.75 -37.47
CA TYR A 14 4.64 8.92 -36.55
C TYR A 14 4.17 9.13 -35.10
N ALA A 15 3.18 9.99 -34.88
CA ALA A 15 2.61 10.22 -33.55
C ALA A 15 1.99 8.96 -32.94
N GLN A 16 1.35 8.13 -33.77
CA GLN A 16 0.81 6.83 -33.35
C GLN A 16 1.93 5.88 -32.90
N TYR A 17 2.98 5.69 -33.71
CA TYR A 17 4.11 4.84 -33.34
C TYR A 17 4.78 5.31 -32.06
N LEU A 18 4.95 6.62 -31.89
CA LEU A 18 5.49 7.19 -30.67
C LEU A 18 4.59 6.90 -29.45
N ALA A 19 3.27 7.06 -29.59
CA ALA A 19 2.32 6.76 -28.53
C ALA A 19 2.34 5.26 -28.14
N GLU A 20 2.39 4.36 -29.11
CA GLU A 20 2.52 2.92 -28.87
C GLU A 20 3.82 2.58 -28.16
N PHE A 21 4.94 3.17 -28.58
CA PHE A 21 6.24 3.00 -27.94
C PHE A 21 6.25 3.49 -26.49
N ILE A 22 5.68 4.68 -26.22
CA ILE A 22 5.53 5.22 -24.86
C ILE A 22 4.67 4.29 -24.01
N ALA A 23 3.55 3.79 -24.54
CA ALA A 23 2.68 2.87 -23.82
C ALA A 23 3.43 1.57 -23.44
N ILE A 24 4.24 1.02 -24.35
CA ILE A 24 5.06 -0.17 -24.08
C ILE A 24 6.10 0.11 -22.98
N ILE A 25 6.76 1.27 -23.00
CA ILE A 25 7.70 1.67 -21.94
C ILE A 25 6.99 1.75 -20.59
N LEU A 26 5.81 2.36 -20.54
CA LEU A 26 5.04 2.49 -19.30
C LEU A 26 4.62 1.12 -18.75
N VAL A 27 4.11 0.22 -19.60
CA VAL A 27 3.77 -1.15 -19.19
C VAL A 27 5.01 -1.88 -18.67
N SER A 28 6.10 -1.83 -19.44
CA SER A 28 7.35 -2.50 -19.08
C SER A 28 7.91 -1.95 -17.77
N GLY A 29 7.91 -0.63 -17.59
CA GLY A 29 8.35 0.05 -16.37
C GLY A 29 7.50 -0.33 -15.16
N SER A 30 6.17 -0.37 -15.30
CA SER A 30 5.27 -0.82 -14.24
C SER A 30 5.52 -2.28 -13.83
N LEU A 31 5.69 -3.17 -14.81
CA LEU A 31 5.96 -4.59 -14.54
C LEU A 31 7.34 -4.80 -13.91
N ILE A 32 8.38 -4.17 -14.44
CA ILE A 32 9.74 -4.25 -13.91
C ILE A 32 9.79 -3.68 -12.49
N GLY A 33 9.15 -2.54 -12.23
CA GLY A 33 9.09 -1.95 -10.89
C GLY A 33 8.42 -2.86 -9.87
N TYR A 34 7.30 -3.50 -10.25
CA TYR A 34 6.61 -4.48 -9.40
C TYR A 34 7.46 -5.74 -9.16
N LEU A 35 8.09 -6.29 -10.20
CA LEU A 35 8.98 -7.46 -10.09
C LEU A 35 10.22 -7.15 -9.25
N PHE A 36 10.80 -5.96 -9.40
CA PHE A 36 11.92 -5.50 -8.59
C PHE A 36 11.54 -5.45 -7.11
N TYR A 37 10.39 -4.86 -6.77
CA TYR A 37 9.86 -4.86 -5.41
C TYR A 37 9.68 -6.29 -4.86
N PHE A 38 9.13 -7.21 -5.65
CA PHE A 38 8.98 -8.60 -5.25
C PHE A 38 10.34 -9.27 -5.01
N GLY A 39 11.32 -9.03 -5.88
CA GLY A 39 12.69 -9.51 -5.73
C GLY A 39 13.34 -9.01 -4.44
N VAL A 40 13.21 -7.71 -4.14
CA VAL A 40 13.74 -7.11 -2.90
C VAL A 40 13.17 -7.80 -1.67
N ILE A 41 11.87 -8.13 -1.64
CA ILE A 41 11.25 -8.83 -0.51
C ILE A 41 11.86 -10.21 -0.26
N GLN A 42 12.25 -10.92 -1.31
CA GLN A 42 12.87 -12.24 -1.17
C GLN A 42 14.29 -12.15 -0.59
N VAL A 43 15.00 -11.07 -0.89
CA VAL A 43 16.39 -10.86 -0.47
C VAL A 43 16.49 -10.33 0.97
N ILE A 44 15.49 -9.57 1.44
CA ILE A 44 15.52 -9.02 2.81
C ILE A 44 15.57 -10.16 3.84
N SER A 45 16.68 -10.20 4.58
CA SER A 45 16.87 -11.02 5.77
C SER A 45 16.23 -10.35 7.00
N GLY A 46 15.72 -11.17 7.93
CA GLY A 46 15.08 -10.69 9.15
C GLY A 46 13.58 -10.42 8.98
N ARG A 47 12.78 -10.87 9.94
CA ARG A 47 11.31 -10.81 9.85
C ARG A 47 10.80 -9.39 10.08
N SER A 48 11.25 -8.72 11.13
CA SER A 48 10.89 -7.33 11.46
C SER A 48 11.24 -6.36 10.33
N THR A 49 12.43 -6.50 9.72
CA THR A 49 12.85 -5.69 8.56
C THR A 49 11.95 -5.94 7.35
N ARG A 50 11.67 -7.22 7.03
CA ARG A 50 10.78 -7.59 5.93
C ARG A 50 9.35 -7.09 6.15
N TYR A 51 8.85 -7.21 7.38
CA TYR A 51 7.54 -6.69 7.79
C TYR A 51 7.46 -5.19 7.56
N ARG A 52 8.41 -4.42 8.12
CA ARG A 52 8.45 -2.95 8.02
C ARG A 52 8.54 -2.49 6.56
N PHE A 53 9.41 -3.14 5.78
CA PHE A 53 9.56 -2.83 4.36
C PHE A 53 8.26 -3.07 3.58
N ARG A 54 7.60 -4.20 3.85
CA ARG A 54 6.34 -4.57 3.20
C ARG A 54 5.21 -3.61 3.58
N ALA A 55 5.04 -3.33 4.87
CA ALA A 55 4.02 -2.42 5.40
C ALA A 55 4.15 -1.00 4.81
N LYS A 56 5.38 -0.48 4.67
CA LYS A 56 5.63 0.87 4.16
C LYS A 56 5.46 0.99 2.64
N ASN A 57 5.82 -0.04 1.87
CA ASN A 57 5.99 0.08 0.43
C ASN A 57 4.90 -0.60 -0.41
N GLU A 58 4.21 -1.64 0.09
CA GLU A 58 3.35 -2.48 -0.77
C GLU A 58 2.23 -1.68 -1.46
N ILE A 59 1.49 -0.88 -0.71
CA ILE A 59 0.39 -0.06 -1.26
C ILE A 59 0.92 0.96 -2.27
N ASN A 60 2.04 1.62 -1.97
CA ASN A 60 2.63 2.64 -2.84
C ASN A 60 3.14 2.03 -4.15
N VAL A 61 3.80 0.87 -4.09
CA VAL A 61 4.28 0.16 -5.29
C VAL A 61 3.11 -0.33 -6.14
N LEU A 62 2.06 -0.87 -5.53
CA LEU A 62 0.86 -1.29 -6.26
C LEU A 62 0.16 -0.09 -6.92
N TRP A 63 0.11 1.05 -6.24
CA TRP A 63 -0.47 2.27 -6.79
C TRP A 63 0.34 2.80 -7.99
N THR A 64 1.66 2.92 -7.85
CA THR A 64 2.51 3.43 -8.94
C THR A 64 2.51 2.50 -10.15
N ALA A 65 2.56 1.18 -9.94
CA ALA A 65 2.47 0.20 -11.02
C ALA A 65 1.11 0.30 -11.74
N SER A 66 0.01 0.41 -10.97
CA SER A 66 -1.34 0.54 -11.54
C SER A 66 -1.50 1.84 -12.32
N LEU A 67 -0.97 2.96 -11.82
CA LEU A 67 -1.04 4.24 -12.50
C LEU A 67 -0.33 4.19 -13.86
N GLY A 68 0.85 3.56 -13.93
CA GLY A 68 1.56 3.36 -15.20
C GLY A 68 0.78 2.50 -16.19
N LEU A 69 0.11 1.42 -15.73
CA LEU A 69 -0.73 0.58 -16.58
C LEU A 69 -1.97 1.31 -17.09
N VAL A 70 -2.63 2.09 -16.23
CA VAL A 70 -3.80 2.90 -16.60
C VAL A 70 -3.42 3.99 -17.61
N ALA A 71 -2.30 4.69 -17.39
CA ALA A 71 -1.79 5.68 -18.32
C ALA A 71 -1.43 5.05 -19.68
N ALA A 72 -0.75 3.90 -19.67
CA ALA A 72 -0.43 3.18 -20.90
C ALA A 72 -1.68 2.75 -21.67
N GLY A 73 -2.70 2.23 -20.97
CA GLY A 73 -3.99 1.88 -21.56
C GLY A 73 -4.69 3.08 -22.20
N ALA A 74 -4.68 4.24 -21.53
CA ALA A 74 -5.28 5.47 -22.06
C ALA A 74 -4.59 5.92 -23.35
N ILE A 75 -3.25 5.91 -23.38
CA ILE A 75 -2.44 6.28 -24.54
C ILE A 75 -2.69 5.30 -25.70
N PHE A 76 -2.70 4.00 -25.41
CA PHE A 76 -2.91 2.96 -26.41
C PHE A 76 -4.31 3.03 -27.05
N ILE A 77 -5.37 3.20 -26.23
CA ILE A 77 -6.73 3.39 -26.73
C ILE A 77 -6.80 4.66 -27.58
N SER A 78 -6.21 5.76 -27.13
CA SER A 78 -6.17 7.01 -27.90
C SER A 78 -5.48 6.81 -29.26
N ALA A 79 -4.36 6.09 -29.30
CA ALA A 79 -3.63 5.78 -30.53
C ALA A 79 -4.48 4.97 -31.52
N ILE A 80 -5.23 3.97 -31.03
CA ILE A 80 -6.16 3.18 -31.86
C ILE A 80 -7.27 4.06 -32.42
N LEU A 81 -7.90 4.89 -31.59
CA LEU A 81 -9.01 5.73 -32.01
C LEU A 81 -8.61 6.79 -33.06
N ILE A 82 -7.36 7.26 -32.99
CA ILE A 82 -6.79 8.22 -33.96
C ILE A 82 -6.55 7.55 -35.32
N LYS A 83 -6.36 6.23 -35.39
CA LYS A 83 -6.15 5.48 -36.63
C LYS A 83 -7.32 5.59 -37.61
N ASP A 84 -8.55 5.70 -37.10
CA ASP A 84 -9.72 5.95 -37.92
C ASP A 84 -9.65 7.37 -38.48
N ARG A 85 -9.19 7.48 -39.74
CA ARG A 85 -8.76 8.70 -40.47
C ARG A 85 -9.78 9.85 -40.58
N ASP A 86 -10.88 9.83 -39.85
CA ASP A 86 -11.78 10.97 -39.69
C ASP A 86 -11.24 11.94 -38.62
N LEU A 87 -10.22 12.70 -39.02
CA LEU A 87 -9.65 13.82 -38.25
C LEU A 87 -10.22 15.18 -38.66
N THR A 88 -11.10 15.19 -39.66
CA THR A 88 -11.72 16.41 -40.21
C THR A 88 -12.67 17.07 -39.22
N ASN A 89 -13.25 16.30 -38.32
CA ASN A 89 -14.18 16.78 -37.30
C ASN A 89 -13.43 17.05 -35.99
N ALA A 90 -13.20 18.32 -35.64
CA ALA A 90 -12.54 18.71 -34.39
C ALA A 90 -13.21 18.10 -33.14
N LEU A 91 -14.53 17.93 -33.17
CA LEU A 91 -15.28 17.23 -32.11
C LEU A 91 -14.94 15.74 -32.02
N ALA A 92 -14.78 15.05 -33.15
CA ALA A 92 -14.39 13.64 -33.14
C ALA A 92 -12.97 13.48 -32.59
N LEU A 93 -12.04 14.37 -32.97
CA LEU A 93 -10.68 14.36 -32.44
C LEU A 93 -10.64 14.61 -30.93
N SER A 94 -11.43 15.56 -30.41
CA SER A 94 -11.47 15.82 -28.97
C SER A 94 -12.03 14.63 -28.18
N MET A 95 -13.08 13.97 -28.68
CA MET A 95 -13.62 12.76 -28.04
C MET A 95 -12.61 11.62 -27.98
N LYS A 96 -11.80 11.44 -29.03
CA LYS A 96 -10.75 10.39 -29.09
C LYS A 96 -9.64 10.59 -28.06
N LEU A 97 -9.43 11.81 -27.56
CA LEU A 97 -8.45 12.13 -26.52
C LEU A 97 -9.09 12.18 -25.12
N ILE A 98 -10.28 12.77 -25.00
CA ILE A 98 -10.93 13.00 -23.71
C ILE A 98 -11.52 11.70 -23.15
N LEU A 99 -12.12 10.85 -23.98
CA LEU A 99 -12.76 9.62 -23.51
C LEU A 99 -11.77 8.66 -22.83
N PRO A 100 -10.60 8.35 -23.43
CA PRO A 100 -9.61 7.49 -22.78
C PRO A 100 -9.07 8.10 -21.49
N LEU A 101 -8.86 9.42 -21.45
CA LEU A 101 -8.42 10.13 -20.23
C LEU A 101 -9.49 10.07 -19.12
N GLY A 102 -10.75 10.29 -19.45
CA GLY A 102 -11.87 10.19 -18.51
C GLY A 102 -12.00 8.76 -17.96
N PHE A 103 -11.90 7.75 -18.82
CA PHE A 103 -11.90 6.36 -18.40
C PHE A 103 -10.70 6.03 -17.49
N ALA A 104 -9.51 6.51 -17.85
CA ALA A 104 -8.30 6.34 -17.05
C ALA A 104 -8.43 6.99 -15.66
N PHE A 105 -9.03 8.17 -15.58
CA PHE A 105 -9.33 8.82 -14.30
C PHE A 105 -10.29 8.00 -13.44
N LEU A 106 -11.37 7.48 -14.02
CA LEU A 106 -12.33 6.63 -13.30
C LEU A 106 -11.68 5.36 -12.77
N VAL A 107 -10.94 4.64 -13.63
CA VAL A 107 -10.23 3.40 -13.25
C VAL A 107 -9.16 3.68 -12.22
N GLY A 108 -8.36 4.72 -12.41
CA GLY A 108 -7.32 5.13 -11.47
C GLY A 108 -7.90 5.49 -10.09
N SER A 109 -9.02 6.23 -10.06
CA SER A 109 -9.71 6.57 -8.82
C SER A 109 -10.29 5.34 -8.11
N ALA A 110 -10.88 4.41 -8.87
CA ALA A 110 -11.38 3.14 -8.34
C ALA A 110 -10.24 2.30 -7.72
N ILE A 111 -9.09 2.19 -8.41
CA ILE A 111 -7.91 1.49 -7.91
C ILE A 111 -7.36 2.18 -6.65
N ASN A 112 -7.23 3.51 -6.63
CA ASN A 112 -6.75 4.23 -5.45
C ASN A 112 -7.66 4.01 -4.24
N THR A 113 -8.98 4.05 -4.46
CA THR A 113 -9.98 3.75 -3.43
C THR A 113 -9.83 2.33 -2.93
N TYR A 114 -9.70 1.35 -3.83
CA TYR A 114 -9.47 -0.05 -3.46
C TYR A 114 -8.18 -0.23 -2.62
N LEU A 115 -7.05 0.31 -3.09
CA LEU A 115 -5.75 0.17 -2.44
C LEU A 115 -5.67 0.86 -1.07
N ARG A 116 -6.41 1.95 -0.86
CA ARG A 116 -6.35 2.70 0.41
C ARG A 116 -7.39 2.26 1.43
N ILE A 117 -8.50 1.66 1.01
CA ILE A 117 -9.62 1.35 1.91
C ILE A 117 -9.74 -0.16 2.13
N TYR A 118 -9.69 -0.96 1.06
CA TYR A 118 -9.96 -2.40 1.13
C TYR A 118 -8.68 -3.22 1.27
N TYR A 119 -7.63 -2.84 0.54
CA TYR A 119 -6.35 -3.55 0.55
C TYR A 119 -5.62 -3.59 1.90
N PRO A 120 -5.74 -2.61 2.83
CA PRO A 120 -5.09 -2.68 4.13
C PRO A 120 -5.38 -3.97 4.92
N SER A 121 -6.61 -4.48 4.88
CA SER A 121 -6.96 -5.75 5.54
C SER A 121 -6.20 -6.95 4.93
N ILE A 122 -6.07 -6.98 3.60
CA ILE A 122 -5.30 -8.03 2.91
C ILE A 122 -3.80 -7.91 3.24
N LEU A 123 -3.31 -6.68 3.37
CA LEU A 123 -1.92 -6.42 3.75
C LEU A 123 -1.64 -6.93 5.16
N GLU A 124 -2.54 -6.73 6.11
CA GLU A 124 -2.40 -7.26 7.47
C GLU A 124 -2.32 -8.78 7.50
N ASP A 125 -3.17 -9.50 6.76
CA ASP A 125 -3.08 -10.96 6.70
C ASP A 125 -1.71 -11.44 6.19
N LYS A 126 -1.13 -10.69 5.24
CA LYS A 126 0.23 -10.97 4.73
C LYS A 126 1.32 -10.63 5.74
N LEU A 127 1.13 -9.56 6.52
CA LEU A 127 2.03 -9.12 7.56
C LEU A 127 1.99 -10.07 8.77
N ALA A 128 0.82 -10.54 9.17
CA ALA A 128 0.61 -11.55 10.21
C ALA A 128 1.33 -12.86 9.86
N LYS A 129 1.28 -13.29 8.59
CA LYS A 129 2.05 -14.45 8.10
C LYS A 129 3.57 -14.27 8.21
N ILE A 130 4.07 -13.03 8.24
CA ILE A 130 5.50 -12.75 8.45
C ILE A 130 5.82 -12.74 9.95
N ARG A 131 5.01 -12.03 10.75
CA ARG A 131 5.16 -11.85 12.20
C ARG A 131 5.09 -13.19 12.94
N PHE A 132 3.99 -13.93 12.75
CA PHE A 132 3.69 -15.18 13.48
C PHE A 132 4.25 -16.44 12.83
N LYS A 133 5.20 -16.31 11.89
CA LYS A 133 5.86 -17.48 11.31
C LYS A 133 6.72 -18.16 12.38
N GLU A 134 6.50 -19.45 12.58
CA GLU A 134 7.25 -20.27 13.55
C GLU A 134 8.76 -20.00 13.49
N ARG A 135 9.38 -19.79 14.65
CA ARG A 135 10.82 -19.58 14.80
C ARG A 135 11.50 -20.84 15.27
N LYS A 136 12.71 -21.07 14.75
CA LYS A 136 13.59 -22.13 15.24
C LYS A 136 14.75 -21.51 15.98
N ALA A 137 15.02 -22.04 17.16
CA ALA A 137 16.20 -21.71 17.94
C ALA A 137 17.47 -22.29 17.27
N PRO A 138 18.68 -21.88 17.70
CA PRO A 138 19.93 -22.51 17.24
C PRO A 138 19.96 -24.03 17.47
N SER A 139 19.22 -24.52 18.47
CA SER A 139 19.00 -25.94 18.76
C SER A 139 18.14 -26.67 17.70
N GLY A 140 17.50 -25.93 16.79
CA GLY A 140 16.60 -26.44 15.75
C GLY A 140 15.15 -26.64 16.20
N LYS A 141 14.85 -26.47 17.49
CA LYS A 141 13.50 -26.58 18.06
C LYS A 141 12.67 -25.31 17.85
N ALA A 142 11.36 -25.48 17.81
CA ALA A 142 10.41 -24.38 17.71
C ALA A 142 10.50 -23.51 18.98
N MET A 143 10.59 -22.19 18.79
CA MET A 143 10.48 -21.23 19.89
C MET A 143 9.01 -20.92 20.14
N ARG A 144 8.66 -20.75 21.41
CA ARG A 144 7.33 -20.31 21.83
C ARG A 144 7.26 -18.78 21.76
N LEU A 145 6.20 -18.26 21.16
CA LEU A 145 5.86 -16.85 21.27
C LEU A 145 5.20 -16.64 22.64
N LEU A 146 5.73 -15.71 23.42
CA LEU A 146 5.15 -15.32 24.71
C LEU A 146 3.87 -14.51 24.48
N ASN A 147 2.97 -14.51 25.46
CA ASN A 147 1.86 -13.56 25.48
C ASN A 147 2.29 -12.24 26.16
N GLU A 148 1.47 -11.21 26.06
CA GLU A 148 1.74 -9.86 26.59
C GLU A 148 2.11 -9.89 28.10
N GLU A 149 1.38 -10.65 28.93
CA GLU A 149 1.66 -10.74 30.37
C GLU A 149 3.00 -11.45 30.67
N GLU A 150 3.38 -12.42 29.85
CA GLU A 150 4.64 -13.16 29.98
C GLU A 150 5.83 -12.38 29.44
N GLU A 151 5.62 -11.51 28.46
CA GLU A 151 6.71 -10.85 27.74
C GLU A 151 7.27 -9.63 28.45
N ASP A 152 6.45 -8.91 29.24
CA ASP A 152 6.85 -7.80 30.11
C ASP A 152 8.06 -8.13 30.98
N ALA A 153 8.17 -9.38 31.44
CA ALA A 153 9.30 -9.85 32.25
C ALA A 153 10.66 -9.81 31.50
N TYR A 154 10.63 -9.71 30.18
CA TYR A 154 11.78 -9.69 29.28
C TYR A 154 11.99 -8.33 28.60
N LEU A 155 11.03 -7.41 28.71
CA LEU A 155 11.08 -6.08 28.10
C LEU A 155 11.71 -5.05 29.05
N THR A 156 12.27 -3.97 28.49
CA THR A 156 12.69 -2.82 29.31
C THR A 156 11.51 -1.89 29.55
N LYS A 157 11.59 -1.05 30.60
CA LYS A 157 10.53 -0.07 30.89
C LYS A 157 10.22 0.84 29.71
N GLU A 158 11.23 1.21 28.94
CA GLU A 158 11.07 2.03 27.74
C GLU A 158 10.34 1.29 26.62
N MET A 159 10.51 -0.03 26.50
CA MET A 159 9.84 -0.85 25.49
C MET A 159 8.36 -1.03 25.83
N ILE A 160 8.05 -1.32 27.09
CA ILE A 160 6.69 -1.40 27.61
C ILE A 160 5.98 -0.06 27.41
N HIS A 161 6.65 1.05 27.73
CA HIS A 161 6.09 2.37 27.49
C HIS A 161 5.84 2.68 25.99
N GLU A 162 6.69 2.20 25.09
CA GLU A 162 6.46 2.33 23.65
C GLU A 162 5.25 1.51 23.14
N GLU A 163 4.94 0.38 23.79
CA GLU A 163 3.74 -0.45 23.55
C GLU A 163 2.47 0.19 24.08
N GLU A 164 2.53 0.76 25.29
CA GLU A 164 1.42 1.54 25.88
C GLU A 164 1.01 2.70 24.97
N LEU A 165 1.99 3.37 24.36
CA LEU A 165 1.77 4.43 23.37
C LEU A 165 1.40 3.90 21.96
N ASN A 166 1.30 2.59 21.78
CA ASN A 166 0.97 1.92 20.51
C ASN A 166 1.89 2.35 19.34
N HIS A 167 3.13 2.75 19.66
CA HIS A 167 4.13 3.12 18.67
C HIS A 167 4.78 1.88 18.05
N PHE A 168 5.03 0.87 18.89
CA PHE A 168 5.66 -0.39 18.50
C PHE A 168 5.05 -1.54 19.28
N ASP A 169 5.06 -2.73 18.68
CA ASP A 169 4.77 -3.99 19.38
C ASP A 169 6.06 -4.82 19.43
N TYR A 170 6.36 -5.45 20.55
CA TYR A 170 7.56 -6.24 20.79
C TYR A 170 7.24 -7.71 21.05
N ASP A 171 7.34 -8.54 20.00
CA ASP A 171 7.15 -9.99 20.18
C ASP A 171 8.38 -10.62 20.86
N VAL A 172 8.18 -11.30 21.98
CA VAL A 172 9.24 -12.11 22.62
C VAL A 172 9.12 -13.59 22.25
N TRP A 173 10.15 -14.11 21.58
CA TRP A 173 10.28 -15.55 21.30
C TRP A 173 11.22 -16.20 22.30
N LEU A 174 10.75 -17.25 23.00
CA LEU A 174 11.51 -18.00 23.98
C LEU A 174 11.78 -19.44 23.52
N ASP A 175 13.04 -19.87 23.57
CA ASP A 175 13.38 -21.30 23.53
C ASP A 175 13.26 -21.87 24.96
N GLU A 176 12.32 -22.79 25.17
CA GLU A 176 12.05 -23.32 26.52
C GLU A 176 13.21 -24.13 27.10
N ASP A 177 14.04 -24.74 26.25
CA ASP A 177 15.16 -25.58 26.69
C ASP A 177 16.41 -24.76 27.00
N THR A 178 16.78 -23.86 26.09
CA THR A 178 18.03 -23.07 26.21
C THR A 178 17.83 -21.75 26.94
N LYS A 179 16.57 -21.36 27.18
CA LYS A 179 16.17 -20.05 27.74
C LYS A 179 16.68 -18.85 26.93
N VAL A 180 17.07 -19.07 25.67
CA VAL A 180 17.44 -17.99 24.76
C VAL A 180 16.18 -17.28 24.31
N THR A 181 16.18 -15.95 24.44
CA THR A 181 15.10 -15.08 23.97
C THR A 181 15.50 -14.32 22.71
N VAL A 182 14.52 -14.06 21.85
CA VAL A 182 14.68 -13.17 20.70
C VAL A 182 13.51 -12.21 20.67
N ILE A 183 13.80 -10.92 20.81
CA ILE A 183 12.80 -9.86 20.80
C ILE A 183 12.71 -9.25 19.40
N GLU A 184 11.50 -9.12 18.86
CA GLU A 184 11.26 -8.52 17.55
C GLU A 184 10.37 -7.28 17.63
N LYS A 185 10.91 -6.16 17.15
CA LYS A 185 10.20 -4.88 17.08
C LYS A 185 9.36 -4.76 15.81
N TYR A 186 8.06 -4.60 15.97
CA TYR A 186 7.08 -4.32 14.93
C TYR A 186 6.52 -2.91 15.08
N VAL A 187 6.12 -2.29 13.96
CA VAL A 187 5.45 -0.98 14.01
C VAL A 187 4.01 -1.24 14.42
N GLY A 188 3.53 -0.54 15.46
CA GLY A 188 2.16 -0.62 15.92
C GLY A 188 1.19 -0.26 14.79
N ASN A 189 -0.05 -0.75 14.86
CA ASN A 189 -1.04 -0.48 13.82
C ASN A 189 -1.79 0.83 14.12
N PRO A 190 -1.47 1.95 13.43
CA PRO A 190 -2.11 3.23 13.72
C PRO A 190 -3.58 3.29 13.28
N ASN A 191 -4.01 2.37 12.43
CA ASN A 191 -5.36 2.39 11.84
C ASN A 191 -6.22 1.30 12.49
N LYS A 192 -7.13 1.71 13.37
CA LYS A 192 -8.13 0.83 13.99
C LYS A 192 -9.28 0.52 13.01
N LEU A 193 -10.02 -0.55 13.30
CA LEU A 193 -11.25 -0.90 12.59
C LEU A 193 -12.35 0.09 12.96
N CYS A 194 -12.94 0.77 11.98
CA CYS A 194 -14.04 1.68 12.25
C CYS A 194 -15.31 0.91 12.64
N PRO A 195 -15.97 1.22 13.77
CA PRO A 195 -17.18 0.51 14.20
C PRO A 195 -18.37 0.75 13.26
N SER A 196 -18.42 1.91 12.59
CA SER A 196 -19.48 2.30 11.65
C SER A 196 -19.35 1.61 10.29
N CYS A 197 -18.23 1.81 9.56
CA CYS A 197 -18.08 1.31 8.19
C CYS A 197 -17.29 0.00 8.08
N LYS A 198 -16.75 -0.53 9.18
CA LYS A 198 -15.92 -1.75 9.25
C LYS A 198 -14.67 -1.73 8.35
N PHE A 199 -14.24 -0.55 7.88
CA PHE A 199 -12.95 -0.37 7.24
C PHE A 199 -11.88 0.03 8.25
N ARG A 200 -10.64 -0.38 8.01
CA ARG A 200 -9.46 0.00 8.82
C ARG A 200 -8.94 1.38 8.44
N THR A 201 -9.78 2.37 8.70
CA THR A 201 -9.57 3.76 8.30
C THR A 201 -9.69 4.71 9.49
N LEU A 202 -9.88 4.18 10.71
CA LEU A 202 -9.98 4.94 11.96
C LEU A 202 -8.57 5.29 12.45
N ARG A 203 -8.20 6.57 12.40
CA ARG A 203 -6.86 7.06 12.74
C ARG A 203 -6.89 7.91 14.00
N LEU A 204 -5.83 7.87 14.80
CA LEU A 204 -5.61 8.82 15.87
C LEU A 204 -5.45 10.23 15.26
N GLU A 205 -6.32 11.16 15.65
CA GLU A 205 -6.32 12.57 15.21
C GLU A 205 -5.65 13.46 16.26
N SER A 206 -5.87 13.17 17.54
CA SER A 206 -5.22 13.87 18.64
C SER A 206 -5.14 13.00 19.88
N GLU A 207 -4.16 13.29 20.72
CA GLU A 207 -3.96 12.72 22.04
C GLU A 207 -3.79 13.86 23.03
N GLU A 208 -4.53 13.81 24.14
CA GLU A 208 -4.54 14.83 25.20
C GLU A 208 -4.23 14.13 26.53
N ASP A 209 -3.06 14.41 27.09
CA ASP A 209 -2.63 13.86 28.38
C ASP A 209 -3.09 14.76 29.54
N GLU A 210 -3.97 14.24 30.39
CA GLU A 210 -4.46 14.92 31.61
C GLU A 210 -3.78 14.38 32.88
N GLY A 211 -2.59 13.80 32.73
CA GLY A 211 -1.78 13.22 33.81
C GLY A 211 -2.28 11.83 34.21
N LYS A 212 -3.48 11.75 34.82
CA LYS A 212 -4.07 10.46 35.24
C LYS A 212 -4.71 9.69 34.08
N TYR A 213 -5.23 10.39 33.08
CA TYR A 213 -5.86 9.79 31.92
C TYR A 213 -5.32 10.42 30.66
N THR A 214 -5.22 9.62 29.60
CA THR A 214 -4.91 10.08 28.26
C THR A 214 -6.14 9.89 27.37
N THR A 215 -6.63 11.00 26.80
CA THR A 215 -7.78 11.03 25.91
C THR A 215 -7.33 10.98 24.46
N GLN A 216 -7.63 9.87 23.79
CA GLN A 216 -7.31 9.64 22.39
C GLN A 216 -8.55 9.86 21.52
N LYS A 217 -8.49 10.83 20.60
CA LYS A 217 -9.57 11.12 19.64
C LYS A 217 -9.21 10.51 18.30
N TYR A 218 -10.09 9.65 17.82
CA TYR A 218 -9.96 8.94 16.56
C TYR A 218 -10.96 9.42 15.52
N LYS A 219 -10.56 9.44 14.25
CA LYS A 219 -11.42 9.81 13.13
C LYS A 219 -11.24 8.89 11.94
N CYS A 220 -12.37 8.41 11.43
CA CYS A 220 -12.42 7.56 10.26
C CYS A 220 -12.23 8.40 8.99
N THR A 221 -11.16 8.13 8.24
CA THR A 221 -10.86 8.83 6.98
C THR A 221 -11.84 8.53 5.85
N TYR A 222 -12.64 7.46 5.97
CA TYR A 222 -13.64 7.10 4.97
C TYR A 222 -15.03 7.68 5.26
N CYS A 223 -15.66 7.30 6.39
CA CYS A 223 -17.03 7.71 6.71
C CYS A 223 -17.10 8.94 7.64
N GLY A 224 -15.97 9.42 8.16
CA GLY A 224 -15.94 10.57 9.07
C GLY A 224 -16.35 10.28 10.51
N ASN A 225 -16.65 9.02 10.86
CA ASN A 225 -16.98 8.62 12.24
C ASN A 225 -15.88 9.03 13.21
N LYS A 226 -16.26 9.54 14.38
CA LYS A 226 -15.35 9.97 15.44
C LYS A 226 -15.54 9.07 16.66
N GLU A 227 -14.45 8.61 17.22
CA GLU A 227 -14.43 7.84 18.46
C GLU A 227 -13.51 8.54 19.45
N THR A 228 -13.84 8.47 20.73
CA THR A 228 -12.97 8.97 21.80
C THR A 228 -12.76 7.85 22.79
N GLU A 229 -11.50 7.53 23.05
CA GLU A 229 -11.10 6.51 24.02
C GLU A 229 -10.29 7.20 25.13
N THR A 230 -10.58 6.88 26.39
CA THR A 230 -9.84 7.36 27.56
C THR A 230 -9.07 6.20 28.15
N VAL A 231 -7.75 6.31 28.20
CA VAL A 231 -6.84 5.32 28.80
C VAL A 231 -6.38 5.86 30.16
N GLU A 232 -6.34 5.02 31.20
CA GLU A 232 -5.78 5.39 32.50
C GLU A 232 -4.26 5.20 32.45
N ASN A 233 -3.51 6.19 32.92
CA ASN A 233 -2.05 6.16 32.95
C ASN A 233 -1.62 5.53 34.29
N ASP A 234 -0.93 4.39 34.22
CA ASP A 234 -0.40 3.66 35.38
C ASP A 234 0.89 4.28 35.96
#